data_AF-A0A2H0R4T8-F1
#
_entry.id   AF-A0A2H0R4T8-F1
#
_cell.length_a   1.000
_cell.length_b   1.000
_cell.length_c   1.000
_cell.angle_alpha   90.00
_cell.angle_beta   90.00
_cell.angle_gamma   90.00
#
_symmetry.space_group_name_H-M   'P 1'
#
loop_
_entity.id
_entity.type
_entity.pdbx_description
1 polymer ?
#
loop_
_entity_poly.entity_id
_entity_poly.type
_entity_poly.pdbx_seq_one_letter_code
_entity_poly.pdbx_strand_id
1 'polypeptide(L)'
;MKEYKERQYEIGFKLDQHTKADEDFHITASTVFSLANRASEIFESSEPREKQQLLSYLLQNCVLNGRKLEIALRSPYKTIVETRHQPVGLPLVDDVRTYFLAINLY
;
A
#
# COMPACT_ATOMS: atom_id res chain seq x y z
N MET A 1 14.84 38.74 12.58
CA MET A 1 13.64 38.98 11.74
C MET A 1 13.64 38.20 10.43
N LYS A 2 14.74 38.22 9.64
CA LYS A 2 14.81 37.52 8.34
C LYS A 2 14.79 35.99 8.47
N GLU A 3 15.60 35.46 9.39
CA GLU A 3 15.69 34.02 9.70
C GLU A 3 14.35 33.41 10.15
N TYR A 4 13.55 34.13 10.94
CA TYR A 4 12.22 33.67 11.36
C TYR A 4 11.24 33.55 10.18
N LYS A 5 11.32 34.45 9.19
CA LYS A 5 10.48 34.38 7.98
C LYS A 5 10.91 33.24 7.07
N GLU A 6 12.21 33.01 6.92
CA GLU A 6 12.75 31.88 6.15
C GLU A 6 12.33 30.55 6.78
N ARG A 7 12.39 30.44 8.12
CA ARG A 7 11.94 29.25 8.85
C ARG A 7 10.43 29.02 8.75
N GLN A 8 9.62 30.09 8.78
CA GLN A 8 8.17 29.99 8.54
C GLN A 8 7.85 29.48 7.14
N TYR A 9 8.58 29.96 6.12
CA TYR A 9 8.43 29.50 4.75
C TYR A 9 8.80 28.03 4.60
N GLU A 10 9.93 27.60 5.17
CA GLU A 10 10.38 26.22 5.12
C GLU A 10 9.39 25.26 5.79
N ILE A 11 8.85 25.64 6.95
CA ILE A 11 7.84 24.85 7.67
C ILE A 11 6.55 24.76 6.85
N GLY A 12 6.07 25.88 6.28
CA GLY A 12 4.87 25.89 5.43
C GLY A 12 5.03 25.03 4.18
N PHE A 13 6.22 25.06 3.57
CA PHE A 13 6.54 24.22 2.42
C PHE A 13 6.55 22.73 2.76
N LYS A 14 7.20 22.35 3.87
CA LYS A 14 7.18 20.95 4.35
C LYS A 14 5.76 20.50 4.68
N LEU A 15 4.96 21.36 5.31
CA LEU A 15 3.56 21.06 5.62
C LEU A 15 2.75 20.77 4.34
N ASP A 16 2.86 21.64 3.33
CA ASP A 16 2.18 21.44 2.04
C ASP A 16 2.63 20.16 1.34
N GLN A 17 3.93 19.84 1.36
CA GLN A 17 4.44 18.58 0.83
C GLN A 17 3.89 17.36 1.55
N HIS A 18 3.82 17.40 2.88
CA HIS A 18 3.29 16.30 3.67
C HIS A 18 1.78 16.12 3.46
N THR A 19 1.01 17.20 3.40
CA THR A 19 -0.44 17.14 3.12
C THR A 19 -0.71 16.53 1.74
N LYS A 20 0.02 16.97 0.70
CA LYS A 20 -0.12 16.39 -0.64
C LYS A 20 0.26 14.92 -0.68
N ALA A 21 1.34 14.54 -0.01
CA ALA A 21 1.76 13.14 0.06
C ALA A 21 0.72 12.27 0.77
N ASP A 22 0.03 12.80 1.79
CA ASP A 22 -1.04 12.10 2.51
C ASP A 22 -2.28 11.90 1.63
N GLU A 23 -2.71 12.94 0.90
CA GLU A 23 -3.81 12.86 -0.07
C GLU A 23 -3.50 11.86 -1.20
N ASP A 24 -2.31 11.95 -1.80
CA ASP A 24 -1.86 11.04 -2.85
C ASP A 24 -1.78 9.58 -2.35
N PHE A 25 -1.36 9.39 -1.09
CA PHE A 25 -1.33 8.08 -0.46
C PHE A 25 -2.73 7.50 -0.31
N HIS A 26 -3.69 8.27 0.19
CA HIS A 26 -5.08 7.83 0.34
C HIS A 26 -5.72 7.45 -1.01
N ILE A 27 -5.50 8.25 -2.05
CA ILE A 27 -6.00 7.97 -3.40
C ILE A 27 -5.38 6.67 -3.94
N THR A 28 -4.07 6.51 -3.78
CA THR A 28 -3.35 5.32 -4.24
C THR A 28 -3.81 4.08 -3.49
N ALA A 29 -3.92 4.15 -2.17
CA ALA A 29 -4.39 3.05 -1.33
C ALA A 29 -5.81 2.62 -1.70
N SER A 30 -6.73 3.58 -1.85
CA SER A 30 -8.11 3.31 -2.27
C SER A 30 -8.16 2.58 -3.62
N THR A 31 -7.35 3.01 -4.58
CA THR A 31 -7.27 2.37 -5.90
C THR A 31 -6.72 0.95 -5.83
N VAL A 32 -5.66 0.73 -5.04
CA VAL A 32 -5.08 -0.60 -4.80
C VAL A 32 -6.11 -1.55 -4.19
N PHE A 33 -6.82 -1.12 -3.14
CA PHE A 33 -7.84 -1.94 -2.49
C PHE A 33 -9.06 -2.19 -3.38
N SER A 34 -9.51 -1.18 -4.13
CA SER A 34 -10.59 -1.31 -5.10
C SER A 34 -10.26 -2.38 -6.15
N LEU A 35 -9.03 -2.35 -6.71
CA LEU A 35 -8.60 -3.37 -7.65
C LEU A 35 -8.52 -4.75 -6.98
N ALA A 36 -7.94 -4.86 -5.78
CA ALA A 36 -7.83 -6.13 -5.07
C ALA A 36 -9.21 -6.77 -4.83
N ASN A 37 -10.20 -5.96 -4.44
CA ASN A 37 -11.58 -6.42 -4.18
C ASN A 37 -12.32 -6.85 -5.46
N ARG A 38 -12.03 -6.20 -6.59
CA ARG A 38 -12.76 -6.41 -7.86
C ARG A 38 -11.95 -7.14 -8.92
N ALA A 39 -10.75 -7.61 -8.59
CA ALA A 39 -9.83 -8.20 -9.57
C ALA A 39 -10.47 -9.35 -10.37
N SER A 40 -11.26 -10.21 -9.71
CA SER A 40 -11.95 -11.32 -10.38
C SER A 40 -13.02 -10.83 -11.34
N GLU A 41 -13.87 -9.89 -10.91
CA GLU A 41 -14.95 -9.29 -11.72
C GLU A 41 -14.38 -8.59 -12.96
N ILE A 42 -13.34 -7.77 -12.77
CA ILE A 42 -12.64 -7.07 -13.85
C ILE A 42 -11.99 -8.07 -14.80
N PHE A 43 -11.31 -9.08 -14.27
CA PHE A 43 -10.69 -10.10 -15.11
C PHE A 43 -11.73 -10.84 -15.95
N GLU A 44 -12.84 -11.29 -15.38
CA GLU A 44 -13.85 -12.08 -16.11
C GLU A 44 -14.52 -11.27 -17.24
N SER A 45 -14.85 -10.01 -16.96
CA SER A 45 -15.54 -9.10 -17.89
C SER A 45 -14.64 -8.48 -18.97
N SER A 46 -13.32 -8.57 -18.82
CA SER A 46 -12.35 -7.98 -19.74
C SER A 46 -12.09 -8.80 -21.02
N GLU A 47 -11.75 -8.07 -22.08
CA GLU A 47 -11.27 -8.65 -23.35
C GLU A 47 -9.88 -9.31 -23.18
N PRO A 48 -9.47 -10.25 -24.06
CA PRO A 48 -8.19 -10.98 -23.92
C PRO A 48 -6.96 -10.08 -23.73
N ARG A 49 -6.92 -8.93 -24.41
CA ARG A 49 -5.81 -7.97 -24.30
C ARG A 49 -5.77 -7.30 -22.91
N GLU A 50 -6.93 -6.94 -22.38
CA GLU A 50 -7.06 -6.32 -21.07
C GLU A 50 -6.74 -7.32 -19.96
N LYS A 51 -7.18 -8.59 -20.11
CA LYS A 51 -6.79 -9.70 -19.24
C LYS A 51 -5.27 -9.83 -19.16
N GLN A 52 -4.59 -9.80 -20.31
CA GLN A 52 -3.13 -9.86 -20.36
C GLN A 52 -2.49 -8.67 -19.64
N GLN A 53 -3.03 -7.46 -19.82
CA GLN A 53 -2.53 -6.25 -19.14
C GLN A 53 -2.72 -6.35 -17.63
N LEU A 54 -3.90 -6.78 -17.16
CA LEU A 54 -4.19 -6.97 -15.75
C LEU A 54 -3.26 -8.01 -15.12
N LEU A 55 -3.04 -9.15 -15.78
CA LEU A 55 -2.09 -10.16 -15.31
C LEU A 55 -0.65 -9.62 -15.29
N SER A 56 -0.23 -8.87 -16.30
CA SER A 56 1.12 -8.28 -16.36
C SER A 56 1.34 -7.23 -15.25
N TYR A 57 0.25 -6.57 -14.84
CA TYR A 57 0.26 -5.61 -13.74
C TYR A 57 0.32 -6.31 -12.37
N LEU A 58 -0.49 -7.35 -12.17
CA LEU A 58 -0.59 -8.06 -10.88
C LEU A 58 0.57 -9.04 -10.63
N LEU A 59 1.11 -9.67 -11.68
CA LEU A 59 2.02 -10.80 -11.55
C LEU A 59 3.48 -10.42 -11.83
N GLN A 60 4.40 -11.03 -11.08
CA GLN A 60 5.81 -11.10 -11.43
C GLN A 60 6.00 -12.03 -12.64
N ASN A 61 7.15 -11.91 -13.31
CA ASN A 61 7.48 -12.79 -14.44
C ASN A 61 7.32 -14.27 -14.03
N CYS A 62 6.54 -15.03 -14.78
CA CYS A 62 6.34 -16.44 -14.50
C CYS A 62 7.63 -17.20 -14.78
N VAL A 63 8.08 -18.01 -13.83
CA VAL A 63 9.27 -18.87 -13.98
C VAL A 63 8.80 -20.31 -14.09
N LEU A 64 9.31 -21.03 -15.10
CA LEU A 64 9.04 -22.45 -15.24
C LEU A 64 10.11 -23.23 -14.46
N ASN A 65 9.73 -23.79 -13.31
CA ASN A 65 10.58 -24.64 -12.50
C ASN A 65 10.26 -26.11 -12.80
N GLY A 66 11.01 -26.69 -13.75
CA GLY A 66 10.76 -28.05 -14.25
C GLY A 66 9.41 -28.15 -14.97
N ARG A 67 8.43 -28.81 -14.34
CA ARG A 67 7.04 -28.90 -14.84
C ARG A 67 6.05 -28.01 -14.08
N LYS A 68 6.53 -27.22 -13.12
CA LYS A 68 5.71 -26.34 -12.30
C LYS A 68 5.87 -24.90 -12.77
N LEU A 69 4.76 -24.25 -13.08
CA LEU A 69 4.74 -22.82 -13.31
C LEU A 69 4.69 -22.09 -11.95
N GLU A 70 5.73 -21.34 -11.65
CA GLU A 70 5.79 -20.51 -10.46
C GLU A 70 5.34 -19.09 -10.83
N ILE A 71 4.24 -18.68 -10.20
CA ILE A 71 3.63 -17.36 -10.38
C ILE A 71 3.63 -16.68 -9.02
N ALA A 72 4.09 -15.44 -8.97
CA ALA A 72 4.08 -14.61 -7.76
C ALA A 72 3.37 -13.29 -8.04
N LEU A 73 2.70 -12.75 -7.03
CA LEU A 73 2.11 -11.41 -7.09
C LEU A 73 3.18 -10.33 -6.89
N ARG A 74 2.97 -9.16 -7.50
CA ARG A 74 3.74 -7.95 -7.20
C ARG A 74 3.22 -7.30 -5.92
N SER A 75 4.10 -6.57 -5.22
CA SER A 75 3.67 -5.63 -4.19
C SER A 75 2.86 -4.50 -4.85
N PRO A 76 1.76 -4.02 -4.26
CA PRO A 76 1.26 -4.30 -2.90
C PRO A 76 0.35 -5.53 -2.76
N TYR A 77 -0.13 -6.13 -3.87
CA TYR A 77 -1.11 -7.22 -3.85
C TYR A 77 -0.61 -8.49 -3.15
N LYS A 78 0.69 -8.80 -3.31
CA LYS A 78 1.34 -9.88 -2.57
C LYS A 78 1.15 -9.72 -1.06
N THR A 79 1.47 -8.54 -0.54
CA THR A 79 1.33 -8.23 0.89
C THR A 79 -0.12 -8.39 1.34
N ILE A 80 -1.07 -7.85 0.59
CA ILE A 80 -2.52 -7.95 0.91
C ILE A 80 -2.95 -9.43 1.08
N VAL A 81 -2.50 -10.31 0.17
CA VAL A 81 -2.82 -11.75 0.24
C VAL A 81 -2.09 -12.43 1.40
N GLU A 82 -0.85 -12.08 1.68
CA GLU A 82 -0.07 -12.63 2.81
C GLU A 82 -0.67 -12.21 4.15
N THR A 83 -1.21 -10.99 4.26
CA THR A 83 -1.82 -10.46 5.48
C THR A 83 -3.26 -10.92 5.70
N ARG A 84 -3.86 -11.72 4.80
CA ARG A 84 -5.25 -12.20 4.93
C ARG A 84 -5.54 -12.98 6.22
N HIS A 85 -4.49 -13.61 6.76
CA HIS A 85 -4.56 -14.44 7.97
C HIS A 85 -4.12 -13.68 9.22
N GLN A 86 -3.60 -12.45 9.06
CA GLN A 86 -3.27 -11.61 10.20
C GLN A 86 -4.57 -11.08 10.80
N PRO A 87 -4.74 -11.15 12.13
CA PRO A 87 -5.86 -10.47 12.77
C PRO A 87 -5.80 -8.98 12.44
N VAL A 88 -6.90 -8.47 11.87
CA VAL A 88 -7.08 -7.03 11.66
C VAL A 88 -6.88 -6.31 12.99
N GLY A 89 -6.01 -5.32 13.03
CA GLY A 89 -5.78 -4.50 14.21
C GLY A 89 -4.48 -4.75 14.97
N LEU A 90 -3.57 -5.64 14.52
CA LEU A 90 -2.24 -5.77 15.14
C LEU A 90 -1.48 -4.43 15.23
N PRO A 91 -1.46 -3.55 14.20
CA PRO A 91 -0.81 -2.25 14.33
C PRO A 91 -1.45 -1.38 15.42
N LEU A 92 -2.78 -1.39 15.54
CA LEU A 92 -3.49 -0.66 16.60
C LEU A 92 -3.14 -1.24 17.98
N VAL A 93 -3.09 -2.57 18.11
CA VAL A 93 -2.71 -3.25 19.36
C VAL A 93 -1.24 -2.98 19.70
N ASP A 94 -0.35 -2.94 18.71
CA ASP A 94 1.07 -2.65 18.90
C ASP A 94 1.31 -1.17 19.22
N ASP A 95 0.59 -0.24 18.60
CA ASP A 95 0.62 1.18 18.93
C ASP A 95 0.12 1.40 20.36
N VAL A 96 -1.02 0.83 20.71
CA VAL A 96 -1.59 0.88 22.06
C VAL A 96 -0.65 0.25 23.08
N ARG A 97 -0.07 -0.91 22.78
CA ARG A 97 0.92 -1.59 23.62
C ARG A 97 2.17 -0.73 23.80
N THR A 98 2.68 -0.12 22.75
CA THR A 98 3.86 0.76 22.79
C THR A 98 3.58 2.01 23.63
N TYR A 99 2.40 2.60 23.47
CA TYR A 99 1.96 3.76 24.25
C TYR A 99 1.83 3.42 25.74
N PHE A 100 1.21 2.30 26.08
CA PHE A 100 1.08 1.86 27.47
C PHE A 100 2.42 1.43 28.08
N LEU A 101 3.33 0.80 27.33
CA LEU A 101 4.67 0.49 27.81
C LEU A 101 5.50 1.76 28.06
N ALA A 102 5.37 2.77 27.22
CA ALA A 102 6.03 4.06 27.39
C ALA A 102 5.52 4.83 28.62
N ILE A 103 4.23 4.71 28.95
CA ILE A 103 3.62 5.34 30.14
C ILE A 103 3.97 4.59 31.44
N ASN A 104 4.08 3.26 31.41
CA ASN A 104 4.38 2.44 32.60
C ASN A 104 5.90 2.31 32.92
N LEU A 105 6.76 3.01 32.18
CA LEU A 105 8.21 3.10 32.43
C LEU A 105 8.63 4.43 33.09
N TYR A 106 7.67 5.24 33.54
CA TYR A 106 7.84 6.45 34.36
C TYR A 106 6.96 6.37 35.62
#